data_AF-A0A7Y2ZAB5-F1
#
_entry.id   AF-A0A7Y2ZAB5-F1
#
_cell.length_a   1.000
_cell.length_b   1.000
_cell.length_c   1.000
_cell.angle_alpha   90.00
_cell.angle_beta   90.00
_cell.angle_gamma   90.00
#
_symmetry.space_group_name_H-M   'P 1'
#
loop_
_entity.id
_entity.type
_entity.pdbx_description
1 polymer ?
#
loop_
_entity_poly.entity_id
_entity_poly.type
_entity_poly.pdbx_seq_one_letter_code
_entity_poly.pdbx_strand_id
1 'polypeptide(L)'
;ANVGTVDNAAAADQGSDVVRIPITGHGMTAGNSLTIIGSTNYDGNHVITNVPDVNNVDIIVNYTAETFAGTEVCYEGPGPDTNIFSDVTEISSGNGYVAGGLQLIKNSTDFPGLSENDSTDLASVQIRTLIWTASGGNLPSSGSGAAFLILTDDNGTQASREVWAWFDLGGERIVSDTQTLSASNGELRLRQPPQII
;
A
#
# COMPACT_ATOMS: atom_id res chain seq x y z
N ALA A 1 9.59 1.98 -1.51
CA ALA A 1 8.65 1.54 -2.55
C ALA A 1 9.33 1.78 -3.88
N ASN A 2 9.37 0.79 -4.77
CA ASN A 2 9.74 1.07 -6.15
C ASN A 2 8.62 1.89 -6.79
N VAL A 3 9.00 2.96 -7.50
CA VAL A 3 8.08 3.87 -8.21
C VAL A 3 8.36 3.75 -9.69
N GLY A 4 7.31 3.66 -10.51
CA GLY A 4 7.44 3.55 -11.96
C GLY A 4 6.36 4.32 -12.71
N THR A 5 6.61 4.57 -13.99
CA THR A 5 5.60 5.01 -14.96
C THR A 5 5.23 3.80 -15.80
N VAL A 6 3.93 3.54 -15.99
CA VAL A 6 3.49 2.49 -16.92
C VAL A 6 3.82 2.94 -18.33
N ASP A 7 4.44 2.08 -19.13
CA ASP A 7 4.89 2.44 -20.49
C ASP A 7 3.69 2.65 -21.42
N ASN A 8 3.83 3.51 -22.43
CA ASN A 8 2.83 3.67 -23.50
C ASN A 8 2.81 2.44 -24.41
N ALA A 9 2.16 1.39 -23.93
CA ALA A 9 2.05 0.09 -24.55
C ALA A 9 0.74 -0.58 -24.12
N ALA A 10 0.39 -1.65 -24.82
CA ALA A 10 -0.83 -2.40 -24.52
C ALA A 10 -0.65 -3.26 -23.26
N ALA A 11 -1.68 -3.32 -22.41
CA ALA A 11 -1.84 -4.42 -21.47
C ALA A 11 -1.91 -5.74 -22.26
N ALA A 12 -1.19 -6.76 -21.81
CA ALA A 12 -1.15 -8.05 -22.53
C ALA A 12 -1.74 -9.18 -21.70
N ASP A 13 -2.76 -9.84 -22.24
CA ASP A 13 -3.39 -11.03 -21.67
C ASP A 13 -2.40 -12.20 -21.57
N GLN A 14 -2.18 -12.72 -20.37
CA GLN A 14 -1.39 -13.93 -20.13
C GLN A 14 -2.27 -15.17 -19.91
N GLY A 15 -3.60 -15.01 -19.97
CA GLY A 15 -4.58 -16.02 -19.63
C GLY A 15 -4.76 -16.19 -18.11
N SER A 16 -5.78 -16.96 -17.71
CA SER A 16 -6.07 -17.28 -16.30
C SER A 16 -6.19 -16.05 -15.37
N ASP A 17 -6.83 -14.99 -15.86
CA ASP A 17 -6.98 -13.71 -15.15
C ASP A 17 -5.65 -13.08 -14.73
N VAL A 18 -4.62 -13.25 -15.56
CA VAL A 18 -3.32 -12.61 -15.40
C VAL A 18 -3.08 -11.62 -16.54
N VAL A 19 -2.73 -10.39 -16.17
CA VAL A 19 -2.43 -9.30 -17.12
C VAL A 19 -1.01 -8.83 -16.93
N ARG A 20 -0.28 -8.71 -18.04
CA ARG A 20 1.04 -8.09 -18.05
C ARG A 20 0.94 -6.58 -18.21
N ILE A 21 1.63 -5.86 -17.31
CA ILE A 21 1.76 -4.41 -17.29
C ILE A 21 3.21 -4.05 -17.65
N PRO A 22 3.43 -3.25 -18.72
CA PRO A 22 4.77 -2.84 -19.13
C PRO A 22 5.24 -1.66 -18.27
N ILE A 23 6.33 -1.82 -17.54
CA ILE A 23 6.92 -0.82 -16.66
C ILE A 23 8.44 -0.94 -16.77
N THR A 24 9.06 -0.12 -17.62
CA THR A 24 10.51 -0.22 -17.90
C THR A 24 11.37 0.04 -16.65
N GLY A 25 12.30 -0.86 -16.35
CA GLY A 25 13.32 -0.69 -15.30
C GLY A 25 12.76 -0.66 -13.87
N HIS A 26 11.62 -1.31 -13.63
CA HIS A 26 10.81 -1.11 -12.42
C HIS A 26 11.42 -1.65 -11.11
N GLY A 27 12.24 -2.71 -11.16
CA GLY A 27 12.89 -3.29 -9.97
C GLY A 27 11.95 -3.91 -8.92
N MET A 28 10.67 -4.09 -9.25
CA MET A 28 9.63 -4.65 -8.38
C MET A 28 9.75 -6.17 -8.23
N THR A 29 9.07 -6.72 -7.24
CA THR A 29 9.18 -8.12 -6.81
C THR A 29 7.83 -8.83 -6.84
N ALA A 30 7.81 -10.10 -7.26
CA ALA A 30 6.61 -10.93 -7.17
C ALA A 30 6.19 -11.16 -5.71
N GLY A 31 4.90 -11.28 -5.46
CA GLY A 31 4.28 -11.37 -4.13
C GLY A 31 3.89 -10.01 -3.54
N ASN A 32 4.56 -8.93 -3.96
CA ASN A 32 4.25 -7.57 -3.55
C ASN A 32 2.99 -7.03 -4.22
N SER A 33 2.49 -5.90 -3.71
CA SER A 33 1.34 -5.24 -4.28
C SER A 33 1.77 -4.17 -5.29
N LEU A 34 0.96 -3.93 -6.31
CA LEU A 34 1.12 -2.87 -7.28
C LEU A 34 -0.11 -1.98 -7.29
N THR A 35 0.04 -0.71 -6.90
CA THR A 35 -0.99 0.29 -7.12
C THR A 35 -0.74 0.98 -8.46
N ILE A 36 -1.77 1.05 -9.31
CA ILE A 36 -1.76 1.82 -10.57
C ILE A 36 -2.75 2.99 -10.44
N ILE A 37 -2.36 4.17 -10.92
CA ILE A 37 -3.17 5.39 -10.89
C ILE A 37 -3.16 6.07 -12.27
N GLY A 38 -4.35 6.41 -12.77
CA GLY A 38 -4.56 7.16 -14.01
C GLY A 38 -4.85 6.31 -15.24
N SER A 39 -4.92 4.99 -15.09
CA SER A 39 -5.37 4.05 -16.12
C SER A 39 -6.90 3.99 -16.21
N THR A 40 -7.42 3.44 -17.31
CA THR A 40 -8.87 3.30 -17.52
C THR A 40 -9.44 2.07 -16.83
N ASN A 41 -8.76 0.92 -16.91
CA ASN A 41 -9.29 -0.37 -16.44
C ASN A 41 -8.49 -0.99 -15.29
N TYR A 42 -7.31 -0.47 -15.00
CA TYR A 42 -6.36 -1.08 -14.07
C TYR A 42 -6.10 -0.21 -12.83
N ASP A 43 -6.90 0.82 -12.58
CA ASP A 43 -6.71 1.68 -11.41
C ASP A 43 -7.01 0.93 -10.11
N GLY A 44 -6.14 1.12 -9.12
CA GLY A 44 -6.25 0.48 -7.82
C GLY A 44 -5.07 -0.44 -7.51
N ASN A 45 -5.24 -1.23 -6.44
CA ASN A 45 -4.22 -2.10 -5.88
C ASN A 45 -4.38 -3.54 -6.38
N HIS A 46 -3.30 -4.12 -6.89
CA HIS A 46 -3.22 -5.46 -7.47
C HIS A 46 -2.09 -6.26 -6.84
N VAL A 47 -2.12 -7.59 -6.96
CA VAL A 47 -0.99 -8.45 -6.53
C VAL A 47 -0.09 -8.72 -7.73
N ILE A 48 1.21 -8.43 -7.59
CA ILE A 48 2.23 -8.85 -8.55
C ILE A 48 2.44 -10.34 -8.37
N THR A 49 2.11 -11.14 -9.38
CA THR A 49 2.30 -12.59 -9.34
C THR A 49 3.61 -13.05 -9.92
N ASN A 50 4.13 -12.32 -10.89
CA ASN A 50 5.34 -12.67 -11.60
C ASN A 50 6.04 -11.41 -12.12
N VAL A 51 7.36 -11.47 -12.19
CA VAL A 51 8.23 -10.46 -12.79
C VAL A 51 9.02 -11.15 -13.89
N PRO A 52 8.46 -11.28 -15.10
CA PRO A 52 9.07 -12.04 -16.19
C PRO A 52 10.41 -11.46 -16.64
N ASP A 53 10.57 -10.14 -16.58
CA ASP A 53 11.81 -9.44 -16.90
C ASP A 53 11.82 -8.04 -16.24
N VAL A 54 12.89 -7.27 -16.48
CA VAL A 54 13.10 -5.95 -15.88
C VAL A 54 12.15 -4.85 -16.38
N ASN A 55 11.30 -5.13 -17.36
CA ASN A 55 10.39 -4.16 -17.99
C ASN A 55 8.93 -4.55 -17.87
N ASN A 56 8.60 -5.66 -17.20
CA ASN A 56 7.25 -6.20 -17.20
C ASN A 56 6.93 -6.84 -15.86
N VAL A 57 5.71 -6.63 -15.40
CA VAL A 57 5.11 -7.31 -14.24
C VAL A 57 3.79 -7.93 -14.64
N ASP A 58 3.44 -9.06 -14.04
CA ASP A 58 2.17 -9.75 -14.25
C ASP A 58 1.31 -9.62 -12.98
N ILE A 59 0.06 -9.17 -13.11
CA ILE A 59 -0.90 -8.97 -12.01
C ILE A 59 -2.13 -9.86 -12.15
N ILE A 60 -2.76 -10.26 -11.04
CA ILE A 60 -4.06 -10.96 -11.07
C ILE A 60 -5.20 -9.94 -11.19
N VAL A 61 -5.83 -9.92 -12.36
CA VAL A 61 -7.03 -9.13 -12.67
C VAL A 61 -7.63 -9.64 -13.98
N ASN A 62 -8.95 -9.49 -14.15
CA ASN A 62 -9.59 -9.84 -15.42
C ASN A 62 -9.04 -8.96 -16.55
N TYR A 63 -8.59 -9.59 -17.63
CA TYR A 63 -8.07 -8.85 -18.78
C TYR A 63 -9.15 -7.99 -19.44
N THR A 64 -8.86 -6.70 -19.56
CA THR A 64 -9.60 -5.75 -20.38
C THR A 64 -8.60 -5.03 -21.29
N ALA A 65 -8.83 -5.05 -22.60
CA ALA A 65 -7.89 -4.42 -23.54
C ALA A 65 -7.74 -2.92 -23.26
N GLU A 66 -6.51 -2.48 -23.05
CA GLU A 66 -6.14 -1.09 -22.84
C GLU A 66 -4.75 -0.82 -23.44
N THR A 67 -4.58 0.35 -24.05
CA THR A 67 -3.26 0.90 -24.34
C THR A 67 -3.02 2.05 -23.36
N PHE A 68 -2.01 1.92 -22.52
CA PHE A 68 -1.66 2.95 -21.55
C PHE A 68 -1.13 4.22 -22.25
N ALA A 69 -1.36 5.38 -21.65
CA ALA A 69 -0.93 6.66 -22.21
C ALA A 69 0.57 6.90 -22.04
N GLY A 70 1.24 6.17 -21.14
CA GLY A 70 2.62 6.45 -20.75
C GLY A 70 2.73 7.51 -19.66
N THR A 71 1.62 7.83 -18.99
CA THR A 71 1.53 8.88 -17.97
C THR A 71 0.98 8.37 -16.64
N GLU A 72 0.48 7.14 -16.62
CA GLU A 72 0.02 6.44 -15.45
C GLU A 72 1.20 6.19 -14.51
N VAL A 73 0.97 6.41 -13.22
CA VAL A 73 1.98 6.20 -12.21
C VAL A 73 1.65 4.93 -11.45
N CYS A 74 2.68 4.18 -11.08
CA CYS A 74 2.55 2.99 -10.28
C CYS A 74 3.52 2.97 -9.11
N TYR A 75 3.10 2.30 -8.04
CA TYR A 75 3.83 2.19 -6.79
C TYR A 75 3.79 0.75 -6.30
N GLU A 76 4.95 0.23 -5.92
CA GLU A 76 5.02 -1.07 -5.24
C GLU A 76 4.84 -0.91 -3.73
N GLY A 77 3.83 -1.60 -3.20
CA GLY A 77 3.59 -1.75 -1.77
C GLY A 77 4.01 -3.14 -1.27
N PRO A 78 4.13 -3.32 0.06
CA PRO A 78 4.52 -4.61 0.63
C PRO A 78 3.48 -5.70 0.39
N GLY A 79 3.94 -6.91 0.10
CA GLY A 79 3.13 -8.13 -0.03
C GLY A 79 3.12 -9.00 1.23
N PRO A 80 2.39 -10.13 1.20
CA PRO A 80 2.34 -11.11 2.29
C PRO A 80 3.72 -11.65 2.70
N ASP A 81 4.68 -11.65 1.77
CA ASP A 81 6.04 -12.15 1.98
C ASP A 81 7.06 -11.04 2.30
N THR A 82 6.66 -9.76 2.31
CA THR A 82 7.56 -8.66 2.65
C THR A 82 7.82 -8.61 4.16
N ASN A 83 9.06 -8.83 4.57
CA ASN A 83 9.43 -8.69 5.97
C ASN A 83 9.62 -7.21 6.30
N ILE A 84 8.72 -6.63 7.08
CA ILE A 84 8.65 -5.17 7.18
C ILE A 84 9.86 -4.50 7.86
N PHE A 85 10.61 -5.19 8.71
CA PHE A 85 11.80 -4.61 9.35
C PHE A 85 13.13 -5.02 8.70
N SER A 86 13.12 -5.91 7.70
CA SER A 86 14.30 -6.19 6.87
C SER A 86 14.19 -5.65 5.44
N ASP A 87 12.96 -5.53 4.92
CA ASP A 87 12.69 -5.27 3.50
C ASP A 87 12.01 -3.92 3.25
N VAL A 88 11.46 -3.27 4.29
CA VAL A 88 11.01 -1.87 4.20
C VAL A 88 11.71 -0.96 5.20
N THR A 89 11.80 0.31 4.84
CA THR A 89 12.48 1.34 5.63
C THR A 89 11.44 2.31 6.19
N GLU A 90 11.39 2.43 7.52
CA GLU A 90 10.62 3.48 8.16
C GLU A 90 11.20 4.86 7.79
N ILE A 91 10.33 5.86 7.63
CA ILE A 91 10.76 7.23 7.40
C ILE A 91 11.57 7.75 8.60
N SER A 92 12.51 8.66 8.33
CA SER A 92 13.35 9.25 9.37
C SER A 92 12.53 9.96 10.45
N SER A 93 12.86 9.70 11.72
CA SER A 93 12.31 10.46 12.85
C SER A 93 12.66 11.95 12.74
N GLY A 94 11.81 12.80 13.30
CA GLY A 94 11.96 14.26 13.28
C GLY A 94 10.86 14.93 12.47
N ASN A 95 10.89 16.26 12.48
CA ASN A 95 9.93 17.13 11.83
C ASN A 95 8.45 16.74 12.08
N GLY A 96 8.11 16.34 13.31
CA GLY A 96 6.75 15.94 13.70
C GLY A 96 6.45 14.44 13.64
N TYR A 97 7.39 13.61 13.16
CA TYR A 97 7.29 12.16 13.22
C TYR A 97 8.19 11.56 14.31
N VAL A 98 7.64 10.59 15.03
CA VAL A 98 8.34 9.80 16.04
C VAL A 98 8.48 8.38 15.51
N ALA A 99 9.68 7.80 15.62
CA ALA A 99 9.93 6.42 15.22
C ALA A 99 8.96 5.46 15.94
N GLY A 100 8.45 4.49 15.21
CA GLY A 100 7.38 3.61 15.64
C GLY A 100 5.97 4.16 15.41
N GLY A 101 5.83 5.38 14.88
CA GLY A 101 4.58 5.97 14.45
C GLY A 101 3.63 6.39 15.57
N LEU A 102 2.33 6.32 15.30
CA LEU A 102 1.28 6.60 16.28
C LEU A 102 0.83 5.31 16.95
N GLN A 103 0.70 5.33 18.27
CA GLN A 103 0.10 4.22 19.00
C GLN A 103 -1.43 4.26 18.84
N LEU A 104 -2.02 3.11 18.53
CA LEU A 104 -3.46 2.91 18.51
C LEU A 104 -3.88 2.03 19.69
N ILE A 105 -4.93 2.42 20.39
CA ILE A 105 -5.44 1.72 21.56
C ILE A 105 -6.67 0.91 21.15
N LYS A 106 -6.60 -0.41 21.34
CA LYS A 106 -7.75 -1.31 21.13
C LYS A 106 -8.91 -0.93 22.06
N ASN A 107 -10.14 -1.10 21.58
CA ASN A 107 -11.37 -0.75 22.31
C ASN A 107 -11.44 0.73 22.73
N SER A 108 -10.85 1.62 21.93
CA SER A 108 -10.85 3.07 22.11
C SER A 108 -11.48 3.75 20.89
N THR A 109 -11.54 5.07 20.92
CA THR A 109 -11.95 5.93 19.79
C THR A 109 -11.01 5.83 18.59
N ASP A 110 -9.87 5.14 18.71
CA ASP A 110 -8.97 4.86 17.60
C ASP A 110 -9.56 3.90 16.56
N PHE A 111 -10.57 3.11 16.97
CA PHE A 111 -11.30 2.19 16.10
C PHE A 111 -12.81 2.51 16.15
N PRO A 112 -13.25 3.63 15.56
CA PRO A 112 -14.61 4.17 15.77
C PRO A 112 -15.72 3.38 15.05
N GLY A 113 -15.38 2.58 14.04
CA GLY A 113 -16.34 1.82 13.24
C GLY A 113 -16.05 0.33 13.31
N LEU A 114 -16.99 -0.44 13.87
CA LEU A 114 -16.99 -1.90 13.83
C LEU A 114 -18.29 -2.32 13.16
N SER A 115 -18.20 -3.05 12.06
CA SER A 115 -19.35 -3.51 11.28
C SER A 115 -19.23 -4.99 10.98
N GLU A 116 -20.33 -5.72 11.11
CA GLU A 116 -20.49 -7.10 10.66
C GLU A 116 -21.69 -7.12 9.71
N ASN A 117 -21.53 -7.79 8.57
CA ASN A 117 -22.59 -7.95 7.58
C ASN A 117 -22.72 -9.43 7.18
N ASP A 118 -23.71 -10.08 7.80
CA ASP A 118 -24.10 -11.48 7.56
C ASP A 118 -24.54 -11.76 6.11
N SER A 119 -25.00 -10.73 5.38
CA SER A 119 -25.43 -10.92 3.99
C SER A 119 -24.26 -11.03 3.02
N THR A 120 -23.09 -10.53 3.43
CA THR A 120 -21.88 -10.50 2.59
C THR A 120 -20.69 -11.22 3.22
N ASP A 121 -20.92 -11.91 4.34
CA ASP A 121 -19.91 -12.63 5.12
C ASP A 121 -18.66 -11.75 5.39
N LEU A 122 -18.89 -10.49 5.76
CA LEU A 122 -17.86 -9.47 5.90
C LEU A 122 -17.90 -8.82 7.28
N ALA A 123 -16.76 -8.85 7.97
CA ALA A 123 -16.50 -7.98 9.10
C ALA A 123 -15.52 -6.87 8.69
N SER A 124 -15.74 -5.65 9.17
CA SER A 124 -14.81 -4.56 8.97
C SER A 124 -14.55 -3.73 10.23
N VAL A 125 -13.31 -3.25 10.30
CA VAL A 125 -12.81 -2.40 11.39
C VAL A 125 -12.22 -1.15 10.76
N GLN A 126 -12.80 0.00 11.08
CA GLN A 126 -12.31 1.30 10.64
C GLN A 126 -11.33 1.87 11.65
N ILE A 127 -10.20 2.37 11.16
CA ILE A 127 -9.21 3.13 11.93
C ILE A 127 -9.57 4.62 11.81
N ARG A 128 -9.45 5.36 12.91
CA ARG A 128 -9.63 6.82 12.88
C ARG A 128 -8.67 7.49 11.90
N THR A 129 -8.96 8.74 11.55
CA THR A 129 -7.99 9.56 10.82
C THR A 129 -6.69 9.70 11.62
N LEU A 130 -5.58 9.36 10.97
CA LEU A 130 -4.22 9.53 11.48
C LEU A 130 -3.67 10.84 10.93
N ILE A 131 -3.06 11.65 11.81
CA ILE A 131 -2.57 12.98 11.45
C ILE A 131 -1.15 13.12 12.00
N TRP A 132 -0.23 13.51 11.13
CA TRP A 132 1.10 13.97 11.48
C TRP A 132 1.26 15.41 11.01
N THR A 133 1.73 16.28 11.88
CA THR A 133 1.99 17.70 11.55
C THR A 133 3.48 17.91 11.39
N ALA A 134 3.91 18.32 10.20
CA ALA A 134 5.29 18.70 9.96
C ALA A 134 5.69 19.90 10.84
N SER A 135 6.81 19.81 11.53
CA SER A 135 7.27 20.86 12.44
C SER A 135 8.80 21.01 12.44
N GLY A 136 9.32 22.13 11.96
CA GLY A 136 10.76 22.38 11.86
C GLY A 136 11.39 21.92 10.54
N GLY A 137 10.57 21.53 9.55
CA GLY A 137 11.01 21.12 8.22
C GLY A 137 10.00 20.19 7.54
N ASN A 138 10.41 19.58 6.43
CA ASN A 138 9.58 18.61 5.70
C ASN A 138 9.36 17.33 6.51
N LEU A 139 8.21 16.70 6.31
CA LEU A 139 7.91 15.35 6.76
C LEU A 139 7.67 14.46 5.52
N PRO A 140 8.46 13.39 5.30
CA PRO A 140 9.67 12.98 6.02
C PRO A 140 10.80 14.02 6.06
N SER A 141 11.66 13.95 7.09
CA SER A 141 12.82 14.84 7.24
C SER A 141 13.95 14.57 6.25
N SER A 142 13.94 13.39 5.62
CA SER A 142 14.84 12.98 4.54
C SER A 142 14.22 11.84 3.72
N GLY A 143 14.86 11.48 2.60
CA GLY A 143 14.39 10.43 1.69
C GLY A 143 13.37 10.92 0.66
N SER A 144 12.78 9.99 -0.08
CA SER A 144 11.88 10.29 -1.21
C SER A 144 10.42 10.56 -0.79
N GLY A 145 10.03 10.19 0.42
CA GLY A 145 8.69 10.41 0.95
C GLY A 145 8.12 9.19 1.68
N ALA A 146 6.93 9.36 2.26
CA ALA A 146 6.15 8.26 2.85
C ALA A 146 5.21 7.69 1.77
N ALA A 147 5.34 6.42 1.41
CA ALA A 147 4.52 5.78 0.37
C ALA A 147 3.34 4.96 0.93
N PHE A 148 3.47 4.44 2.15
CA PHE A 148 2.45 3.61 2.79
C PHE A 148 2.49 3.77 4.31
N LEU A 149 1.43 3.32 4.96
CA LEU A 149 1.33 3.16 6.41
C LEU A 149 1.33 1.68 6.75
N ILE A 150 1.83 1.33 7.93
CA ILE A 150 1.88 -0.04 8.41
C ILE A 150 1.25 -0.09 9.79
N LEU A 151 0.27 -0.98 9.96
CA LEU A 151 -0.27 -1.34 11.25
C LEU A 151 0.52 -2.52 11.80
N THR A 152 1.08 -2.33 12.99
CA THR A 152 1.86 -3.34 13.68
C THR A 152 1.29 -3.62 15.08
N ASP A 153 1.72 -4.72 15.69
CA ASP A 153 1.47 -5.00 17.10
C ASP A 153 2.24 -4.02 18.02
N ASP A 154 2.06 -4.19 19.34
CA ASP A 154 2.65 -3.33 20.37
C ASP A 154 3.97 -3.87 20.93
N ASN A 155 4.69 -4.72 20.19
CA ASN A 155 5.98 -5.22 20.66
C ASN A 155 6.93 -4.05 20.99
N GLY A 156 7.51 -4.09 22.19
CA GLY A 156 8.37 -3.04 22.71
C GLY A 156 9.68 -2.88 21.93
N THR A 157 10.11 -3.91 21.22
CA THR A 157 11.22 -3.82 20.26
C THR A 157 10.64 -3.58 18.88
N GLN A 158 10.85 -2.39 18.32
CA GLN A 158 10.27 -1.99 17.04
C GLN A 158 10.58 -2.98 15.92
N ALA A 159 11.83 -3.43 15.80
CA ALA A 159 12.24 -4.41 14.80
C ALA A 159 11.64 -5.81 14.98
N SER A 160 10.97 -6.07 16.11
CA SER A 160 10.30 -7.34 16.42
C SER A 160 8.78 -7.23 16.35
N ARG A 161 8.25 -6.10 15.89
CA ARG A 161 6.81 -5.93 15.76
C ARG A 161 6.25 -6.76 14.62
N GLU A 162 5.12 -7.40 14.87
CA GLU A 162 4.37 -8.14 13.88
C GLU A 162 3.51 -7.19 13.05
N VAL A 163 3.38 -7.48 11.76
CA VAL A 163 2.59 -6.69 10.83
C VAL A 163 1.19 -7.25 10.76
N TRP A 164 0.19 -6.40 10.93
CA TRP A 164 -1.21 -6.79 10.80
C TRP A 164 -1.82 -6.31 9.50
N ALA A 165 -1.40 -5.14 9.01
CA ALA A 165 -1.87 -4.58 7.75
C ALA A 165 -0.95 -3.47 7.24
N TRP A 166 -1.17 -3.07 5.99
CA TRP A 166 -0.58 -1.88 5.42
C TRP A 166 -1.63 -1.11 4.59
N PHE A 167 -1.38 0.17 4.38
CA PHE A 167 -2.28 1.06 3.64
C PHE A 167 -1.46 1.91 2.68
N ASP A 168 -1.82 1.88 1.40
CA ASP A 168 -1.20 2.74 0.40
C ASP A 168 -1.58 4.21 0.61
N LEU A 169 -0.62 5.11 0.44
CA LEU A 169 -0.88 6.56 0.39
C LEU A 169 -1.09 7.08 -1.05
N GLY A 170 -1.10 6.19 -2.04
CA GLY A 170 -1.23 6.50 -3.47
C GLY A 170 0.02 7.16 -4.01
N GLY A 171 1.18 6.79 -3.46
CA GLY A 171 2.49 7.32 -3.81
C GLY A 171 3.22 8.07 -2.71
N GLU A 172 4.44 8.49 -3.02
CA GLU A 172 5.32 9.18 -2.08
C GLU A 172 4.74 10.53 -1.65
N ARG A 173 4.59 10.71 -0.33
CA ARG A 173 4.11 11.94 0.29
C ARG A 173 5.23 12.66 1.01
N ILE A 174 5.40 13.94 0.70
CA ILE A 174 6.19 14.90 1.46
C ILE A 174 5.28 16.08 1.78
N VAL A 175 5.20 16.46 3.05
CA VAL A 175 4.48 17.66 3.48
C VAL A 175 5.46 18.66 4.09
N SER A 176 5.31 19.94 3.74
CA SER A 176 6.20 21.01 4.19
C SER A 176 5.90 21.41 5.64
N ASP A 177 6.81 22.16 6.26
CA ASP A 177 6.65 22.68 7.62
C ASP A 177 5.26 23.32 7.84
N THR A 178 4.65 23.04 8.99
CA THR A 178 3.27 23.39 9.40
C THR A 178 2.13 22.67 8.66
N GLN A 179 2.40 21.93 7.58
CA GLN A 179 1.37 21.14 6.89
C GLN A 179 1.13 19.80 7.59
N THR A 180 0.00 19.17 7.26
CA THR A 180 -0.37 17.87 7.81
C THR A 180 -0.35 16.79 6.75
N LEU A 181 0.21 15.64 7.09
CA LEU A 181 -0.06 14.39 6.40
C LEU A 181 -1.22 13.72 7.13
N SER A 182 -2.36 13.59 6.46
CA SER A 182 -3.56 12.95 7.01
C SER A 182 -3.89 11.70 6.21
N ALA A 183 -4.08 10.59 6.91
CA ALA A 183 -4.58 9.36 6.33
C ALA A 183 -5.93 9.03 6.97
N SER A 184 -6.97 8.98 6.14
CA SER A 184 -8.34 8.69 6.56
C SER A 184 -8.84 7.41 5.89
N ASN A 185 -9.94 6.87 6.41
CA ASN A 185 -10.62 5.69 5.86
C ASN A 185 -9.75 4.42 5.80
N GLY A 186 -8.76 4.28 6.69
CA GLY A 186 -8.09 3.01 6.88
C GLY A 186 -9.09 1.97 7.37
N GLU A 187 -9.27 0.89 6.63
CA GLU A 187 -10.24 -0.17 6.94
C GLU A 187 -9.59 -1.55 6.82
N LEU A 188 -9.72 -2.36 7.85
CA LEU A 188 -9.41 -3.78 7.81
C LEU A 188 -10.70 -4.53 7.46
N ARG A 189 -10.63 -5.39 6.45
CA ARG A 189 -11.75 -6.22 6.00
C ARG A 189 -11.40 -7.69 6.19
N LEU A 190 -12.24 -8.39 6.94
CA LEU A 190 -12.13 -9.81 7.20
C LEU A 190 -13.32 -10.49 6.54
N ARG A 191 -13.06 -11.40 5.61
CA ARG A 191 -14.10 -12.24 5.02
C ARG A 191 -14.19 -13.55 5.77
N GLN A 192 -15.40 -14.09 5.89
CA GLN A 192 -15.57 -15.44 6.42
C GLN A 192 -14.74 -16.43 5.57
N PRO A 193 -13.94 -17.30 6.20
CA PRO A 193 -13.24 -18.35 5.46
C PRO A 193 -14.25 -19.35 4.88
N PRO A 194 -13.91 -20.02 3.77
CA PRO A 194 -14.76 -21.08 3.22
C PRO A 194 -14.98 -22.18 4.27
N GLN A 195 -16.24 -22.58 4.47
CA GLN A 195 -16.62 -23.68 5.34
C GLN A 195 -16.18 -25.00 4.69
N ILE A 196 -15.32 -25.77 5.36
CA ILE A 196 -15.04 -27.16 4.97
C ILE A 196 -16.13 -28.02 5.62
N ILE A 197 -16.99 -28.62 4.79
CA ILE A 197 -18.09 -29.53 5.20
C ILE A 197 -17.60 -30.97 5.10
#